data_AF-A0A550C445-F1
#
_entry.id   AF-A0A550C445-F1
#
_cell.length_a   1.000
_cell.length_b   1.000
_cell.length_c   1.000
_cell.angle_alpha   90.00
_cell.angle_beta   90.00
_cell.angle_gamma   90.00
#
_symmetry.space_group_name_H-M   'P 1'
#
loop_
_entity.id
_entity.type
_entity.pdbx_description
1 polymer ?
#
loop_
_entity_poly.entity_id
_entity_poly.type
_entity_poly.pdbx_seq_one_letter_code
_entity_poly.pdbx_strand_id
1 'polypeptide(L)'
;MNRYGGGAVTPYDPTQPPIYIPANTKTPYSVFMMHRRKDLWGPDAELFETDRWIDERLQKHLGHSFAFLPFNAGPRICLGQQFAYNEMSYMLVKLFQHFSDVELVPEAVAPELRPNPAWAAAREADGRIPRKAVEKNSPRGT
;
A
#
# COMPACT_ATOMS: atom_id res chain seq x y z
N MET A 1 19.92 23.32 16.76
CA MET A 1 19.00 22.39 17.46
C MET A 1 17.61 22.99 17.37
N ASN A 2 16.76 22.51 16.46
CA ASN A 2 15.52 23.20 16.08
C ASN A 2 14.51 23.11 17.23
N ARG A 3 14.21 24.24 17.89
CA ARG A 3 13.15 24.33 18.90
C ARG A 3 11.82 24.52 18.16
N TYR A 4 11.18 23.42 17.77
CA TYR A 4 9.78 23.49 17.32
C TYR A 4 8.94 23.90 18.53
N GLY A 5 8.55 25.18 18.59
CA GLY A 5 7.60 25.67 19.59
C GLY A 5 6.26 24.96 19.44
N GLY A 6 5.47 24.89 20.53
CA GLY A 6 4.10 24.38 20.46
C GLY A 6 3.28 25.18 19.44
N GLY A 7 2.35 24.52 18.76
CA GLY A 7 1.60 25.11 17.65
C GLY A 7 0.20 24.54 17.54
N ALA A 8 -0.67 25.23 16.81
CA ALA A 8 -2.00 24.75 16.51
C ALA A 8 -1.99 24.00 15.16
N VAL A 9 -2.70 22.87 15.10
CA VAL A 9 -2.90 22.09 13.87
C VAL A 9 -4.36 22.16 13.47
N THR A 10 -4.63 22.36 12.19
CA THR A 10 -6.00 22.36 11.65
C THR A 10 -6.55 20.93 11.61
N PRO A 11 -7.75 20.68 12.17
CA PRO A 11 -8.42 19.39 12.04
C PRO A 11 -8.72 19.05 10.59
N TYR A 12 -9.07 17.78 10.34
CA TYR A 12 -9.54 17.33 9.03
C TYR A 12 -10.87 18.01 8.64
N ASP A 13 -11.77 18.20 9.61
CA ASP A 13 -13.00 18.96 9.44
C ASP A 13 -12.69 20.45 9.65
N PRO A 14 -12.79 21.30 8.60
CA PRO A 14 -12.44 22.71 8.69
C PRO A 14 -13.40 23.53 9.57
N THR A 15 -14.55 22.95 9.96
CA THR A 15 -15.49 23.60 10.89
C THR A 15 -15.07 23.46 12.36
N GLN A 16 -14.12 22.57 12.66
CA GLN A 16 -13.63 22.35 14.02
C GLN A 16 -12.50 23.33 14.38
N PRO A 17 -12.42 23.76 15.65
CA PRO A 17 -11.37 24.68 16.09
C PRO A 17 -9.98 24.02 16.00
N PRO A 18 -8.90 24.81 15.77
CA PRO A 18 -7.54 24.30 15.76
C PRO A 18 -7.16 23.57 17.05
N ILE A 19 -6.43 22.47 16.90
CA ILE A 19 -5.97 21.65 18.03
C ILE A 19 -4.58 22.12 18.43
N TYR A 20 -4.42 22.56 19.68
CA TYR A 20 -3.11 22.92 20.22
C TYR A 20 -2.28 21.67 20.54
N ILE A 21 -1.05 21.64 20.04
CA ILE A 21 -0.06 20.60 20.33
C ILE A 21 1.12 21.24 21.10
N PRO A 22 1.33 20.86 22.38
CA PRO A 22 2.46 21.36 23.16
C PRO A 22 3.81 21.06 22.50
N ALA A 23 4.80 21.90 22.80
CA ALA A 23 6.18 21.67 22.34
C ALA A 23 6.67 20.28 22.79
N ASN A 24 7.50 19.63 21.94
CA ASN A 24 8.05 18.30 22.18
C ASN A 24 7.03 17.16 22.27
N THR A 25 5.78 17.37 21.87
CA THR A 25 4.79 16.30 21.76
C THR A 25 5.14 15.38 20.58
N LYS A 26 5.15 14.06 20.81
CA LYS A 26 5.28 13.07 19.74
C LYS A 26 3.93 12.88 19.06
N THR A 27 3.89 13.03 17.74
CA THR A 27 2.67 12.87 16.93
C THR A 27 2.84 11.72 15.92
N PRO A 28 2.85 10.45 16.38
CA PRO A 28 2.94 9.32 15.47
C PRO A 28 1.63 9.13 14.70
N TYR A 29 1.72 8.54 13.52
CA TYR A 29 0.58 8.02 12.78
C TYR A 29 0.91 6.63 12.26
N SER A 30 -0.12 5.80 12.05
CA SER A 30 0.06 4.42 11.59
C SER A 30 -0.20 4.32 10.10
N VAL A 31 0.87 4.14 9.32
CA VAL A 31 0.77 3.85 7.88
C VAL A 31 -0.07 2.59 7.65
N PHE A 32 0.11 1.56 8.48
CA PHE A 32 -0.64 0.31 8.41
C PHE A 32 -2.15 0.51 8.52
N MET A 33 -2.59 1.33 9.49
CA MET A 33 -4.02 1.64 9.66
C MET A 33 -4.53 2.57 8.56
N MET A 34 -3.74 3.58 8.18
CA MET A 34 -4.11 4.52 7.11
C MET A 34 -4.36 3.80 5.77
N HIS A 35 -3.58 2.77 5.45
CA HIS A 35 -3.75 1.98 4.21
C HIS A 35 -4.91 0.98 4.25
N ARG A 36 -5.59 0.83 5.40
CA ARG A 36 -6.72 -0.08 5.62
C ARG A 36 -8.03 0.63 5.98
N ARG A 37 -7.98 1.95 6.08
CA ARG A 37 -9.13 2.81 6.38
C ARG A 37 -10.16 2.73 5.25
N LYS A 38 -11.31 2.13 5.53
CA LYS A 38 -12.41 1.95 4.54
C LYS A 38 -12.98 3.28 4.04
N ASP A 39 -12.90 4.34 4.82
CA ASP A 39 -13.29 5.69 4.42
C ASP A 39 -12.36 6.28 3.34
N LEU A 40 -11.10 5.85 3.28
CA LEU A 40 -10.14 6.25 2.26
C LEU A 40 -10.10 5.27 1.07
N TRP A 41 -10.15 3.97 1.36
CA TRP A 41 -9.85 2.91 0.39
C TRP A 41 -11.09 2.17 -0.14
N GLY A 42 -12.25 2.37 0.49
CA GLY A 42 -13.49 1.66 0.18
C GLY A 42 -13.68 0.39 1.02
N PRO A 43 -14.80 -0.34 0.82
CA PRO A 43 -15.09 -1.57 1.56
C PRO A 43 -14.05 -2.68 1.34
N ASP A 44 -13.32 -2.64 0.22
CA ASP A 44 -12.29 -3.60 -0.17
C ASP A 44 -10.88 -3.23 0.32
N ALA A 45 -10.74 -2.35 1.31
CA ALA A 45 -9.45 -1.89 1.86
C ALA A 45 -8.54 -3.01 2.40
N GLU A 46 -9.12 -4.13 2.81
CA GLU A 46 -8.40 -5.30 3.34
C GLU A 46 -8.03 -6.32 2.25
N LEU A 47 -8.43 -6.06 1.00
CA LEU A 47 -8.19 -6.97 -0.11
C LEU A 47 -6.92 -6.56 -0.89
N PHE A 48 -6.17 -7.54 -1.34
CA PHE A 48 -5.07 -7.33 -2.27
C PHE A 48 -5.62 -7.07 -3.68
N GLU A 49 -6.09 -5.84 -3.91
CA GLU A 49 -6.59 -5.39 -5.20
C GLU A 49 -5.53 -4.59 -5.94
N THR A 50 -4.99 -5.15 -7.03
CA THR A 50 -4.00 -4.49 -7.89
C THR A 50 -4.62 -3.53 -8.89
N ASP A 51 -5.86 -3.78 -9.30
CA ASP A 51 -6.52 -3.08 -10.40
C ASP A 51 -6.77 -1.61 -10.04
N ARG A 52 -6.87 -1.29 -8.74
CA ARG A 52 -6.97 0.09 -8.22
C ARG A 52 -5.80 1.00 -8.60
N TRP A 53 -4.68 0.42 -9.06
CA TRP A 53 -3.48 1.14 -9.48
C TRP A 53 -3.39 1.36 -10.99
N ILE A 54 -4.29 0.75 -11.76
CA ILE A 54 -4.29 0.78 -13.23
C ILE A 54 -5.64 1.21 -13.82
N ASP A 55 -6.71 1.20 -13.02
CA ASP A 55 -8.03 1.66 -13.41
C ASP A 55 -8.31 3.12 -12.98
N GLU A 56 -9.54 3.57 -13.21
CA GLU A 56 -9.99 4.93 -12.94
C GLU A 56 -9.88 5.34 -11.45
N ARG A 57 -9.80 4.38 -10.52
CA ARG A 57 -9.64 4.65 -9.08
C ARG A 57 -8.26 5.20 -8.73
N LEU A 58 -7.28 5.06 -9.62
CA LEU A 58 -5.92 5.58 -9.40
C LEU A 58 -5.93 7.06 -9.00
N GLN A 59 -6.71 7.89 -9.71
CA GLN A 59 -6.79 9.33 -9.44
C GLN A 59 -7.42 9.63 -8.08
N LYS A 60 -8.42 8.84 -7.67
CA LYS A 60 -9.02 8.96 -6.32
C LYS A 60 -7.98 8.67 -5.23
N HIS A 61 -7.14 7.65 -5.41
CA HIS A 61 -6.18 7.24 -4.39
C HIS A 61 -4.90 8.10 -4.37
N LEU A 62 -4.46 8.62 -5.52
CA LEU A 62 -3.29 9.50 -5.61
C LEU A 62 -3.61 10.99 -5.45
N GLY A 63 -4.85 11.41 -5.71
CA GLY A 63 -5.29 12.80 -5.55
C GLY A 63 -5.33 13.27 -4.09
N HIS A 64 -5.47 12.33 -3.14
CA HIS A 64 -5.32 12.60 -1.71
C HIS A 64 -3.86 12.35 -1.28
N SER A 65 -3.05 13.41 -1.21
CA SER A 65 -1.59 13.34 -1.03
C SER A 65 -1.08 12.61 0.23
N PHE A 66 -1.96 12.17 1.13
CA PHE A 66 -1.61 11.46 2.37
C PHE A 66 -2.41 10.16 2.59
N ALA A 67 -3.16 9.67 1.60
CA ALA A 67 -3.85 8.38 1.72
C ALA A 67 -2.88 7.21 1.51
N PHE A 68 -2.01 7.30 0.51
CA PHE A 68 -0.98 6.31 0.20
C PHE A 68 0.41 6.84 0.59
N LEU A 69 1.04 6.20 1.57
CA LEU A 69 2.24 6.66 2.27
C LEU A 69 3.27 5.54 2.52
N PRO A 70 3.57 4.66 1.54
CA PRO A 70 4.54 3.57 1.74
C PRO A 70 5.95 4.08 2.08
N PHE A 71 6.26 5.33 1.68
CA PHE A 71 7.53 5.99 1.88
C PHE A 71 7.40 7.30 2.69
N ASN A 72 6.34 7.45 3.50
CA ASN A 72 5.95 8.74 4.12
C ASN A 72 5.58 9.81 3.07
N ALA A 73 5.46 11.07 3.50
CA ALA A 73 5.27 12.23 2.61
C ALA A 73 5.87 13.50 3.24
N GLY A 74 5.87 14.60 2.48
CA GLY A 74 6.34 15.90 2.93
C GLY A 74 7.87 15.97 3.10
N PRO A 75 8.37 16.90 3.93
CA PRO A 75 9.82 17.15 4.09
C PRO A 75 10.63 15.98 4.67
N ARG A 76 9.95 14.93 5.15
CA ARG A 76 10.54 13.71 5.74
C ARG A 76 10.22 12.45 4.93
N ILE A 77 9.83 12.61 3.67
CA ILE A 77 9.66 11.49 2.73
C ILE A 77 10.96 10.68 2.62
N CYS A 78 10.85 9.37 2.43
CA CYS A 78 12.00 8.48 2.32
C CYS A 78 12.87 8.89 1.12
N LEU A 79 14.13 9.25 1.38
CA LEU A 79 15.09 9.61 0.34
C LEU A 79 15.38 8.45 -0.63
N GLY A 80 15.19 7.21 -0.16
CA GLY A 80 15.38 5.98 -0.94
C GLY A 80 14.16 5.55 -1.75
N GLN A 81 13.08 6.32 -1.81
CA GLN A 81 11.84 5.93 -2.51
C GLN A 81 12.08 5.53 -3.97
N GLN A 82 12.80 6.37 -4.73
CA GLN A 82 13.07 6.10 -6.14
C GLN A 82 14.01 4.92 -6.33
N PHE A 83 15.00 4.77 -5.43
CA PHE A 83 15.90 3.63 -5.41
C PHE A 83 15.13 2.32 -5.19
N ALA A 84 14.25 2.28 -4.18
CA ALA A 84 13.43 1.11 -3.88
C ALA A 84 12.51 0.72 -5.05
N TYR A 85 11.87 1.70 -5.71
CA TYR A 85 11.06 1.39 -6.90
C TYR A 85 11.89 0.79 -8.03
N ASN A 86 13.08 1.33 -8.30
CA ASN A 86 13.97 0.81 -9.34
C ASN A 86 14.47 -0.60 -9.02
N GLU A 87 14.94 -0.84 -7.80
CA GLU A 87 15.47 -2.13 -7.38
C GLU A 87 14.40 -3.23 -7.39
N MET A 88 13.20 -2.94 -6.84
CA MET A 88 12.08 -3.87 -6.85
C MET A 88 11.62 -4.19 -8.27
N SER A 89 11.53 -3.17 -9.15
CA SER A 89 11.11 -3.38 -10.54
C SER A 89 12.13 -4.22 -11.29
N TYR A 90 13.43 -3.93 -11.13
CA TYR A 90 14.50 -4.70 -11.71
C TYR A 90 14.48 -6.16 -11.23
N MET A 91 14.37 -6.39 -9.93
CA MET A 91 14.33 -7.73 -9.33
C MET A 91 13.15 -8.54 -9.87
N LEU A 92 11.94 -7.98 -9.91
CA LEU A 92 10.75 -8.65 -10.43
C LEU A 92 10.89 -9.01 -11.91
N VAL A 93 11.40 -8.09 -12.73
CA VAL A 93 11.65 -8.35 -14.16
C VAL A 93 12.69 -9.47 -14.33
N LYS A 94 13.78 -9.44 -13.58
CA LYS A 94 14.81 -10.50 -13.63
C LYS A 94 14.28 -11.85 -13.18
N LEU A 95 13.45 -11.87 -12.14
CA LEU A 95 12.80 -13.08 -11.63
C LEU A 95 11.93 -13.72 -12.72
N PHE A 96 11.04 -12.93 -13.35
CA PHE A 96 10.14 -13.44 -14.40
C PHE A 96 10.83 -13.73 -15.75
N GLN A 97 12.03 -13.21 -15.99
CA GLN A 97 12.85 -13.62 -17.13
C GLN A 97 13.57 -14.95 -16.92
N HIS A 98 13.88 -15.30 -15.67
CA HIS A 98 14.69 -16.47 -15.35
C HIS A 98 13.85 -17.72 -15.03
N PHE A 99 12.66 -17.53 -14.47
CA PHE A 99 11.75 -18.60 -14.11
C PHE A 99 10.47 -18.53 -14.93
N SER A 100 10.00 -19.67 -15.43
CA SER A 100 8.76 -19.77 -16.22
C SER A 100 7.50 -19.73 -15.37
N ASP A 101 7.60 -20.15 -14.10
CA ASP A 101 6.49 -20.34 -13.19
C ASP A 101 6.94 -20.02 -11.76
N VAL A 102 6.02 -19.47 -10.94
CA VAL A 102 6.22 -19.19 -9.52
C VAL A 102 4.99 -19.67 -8.77
N GLU A 103 5.18 -20.43 -7.70
CA GLU A 103 4.10 -20.96 -6.86
C GLU A 103 4.41 -20.72 -5.38
N LEU A 104 3.37 -20.44 -4.59
CA LEU A 104 3.47 -20.39 -3.14
C LEU A 104 3.56 -21.81 -2.59
N VAL A 105 4.54 -22.07 -1.73
CA VAL A 105 4.78 -23.37 -1.09
C VAL A 105 4.29 -23.31 0.37
N PRO A 106 3.03 -23.71 0.69
CA PRO A 106 2.42 -23.42 1.99
C PRO A 106 3.09 -24.14 3.17
N GLU A 107 3.75 -25.27 2.91
CA GLU A 107 4.54 -26.04 3.87
C GLU A 107 5.82 -25.33 4.28
N ALA A 108 6.34 -24.43 3.43
CA ALA A 108 7.51 -23.61 3.75
C ALA A 108 7.15 -22.41 4.64
N VAL A 109 5.86 -22.12 4.84
CA VAL A 109 5.36 -20.99 5.64
C VAL A 109 4.72 -21.51 6.93
N ALA A 110 5.18 -20.98 8.06
CA ALA A 110 4.59 -21.27 9.36
C ALA A 110 3.07 -21.01 9.34
N PRO A 111 2.23 -21.89 9.92
CA PRO A 111 0.77 -21.81 9.80
C PRO A 111 0.18 -20.42 10.12
N GLU A 112 0.72 -19.75 11.12
CA GLU A 112 0.31 -18.42 11.59
C GLU A 112 0.69 -17.26 10.65
N LEU A 113 1.65 -17.49 9.73
CA LEU A 113 2.09 -16.51 8.73
C LEU A 113 1.45 -16.76 7.35
N ARG A 114 0.63 -17.81 7.22
CA ARG A 114 -0.01 -18.11 5.94
C ARG A 114 -0.99 -16.99 5.57
N PRO A 115 -1.08 -16.64 4.27
CA PRO A 115 -2.07 -15.66 3.81
C PRO A 115 -3.49 -16.07 4.24
N ASN A 116 -4.31 -15.08 4.60
CA ASN A 116 -5.70 -15.36 4.95
C ASN A 116 -6.40 -15.99 3.72
N PRO A 117 -7.01 -17.18 3.83
CA PRO A 117 -7.67 -17.83 2.70
C PRO A 117 -8.80 -16.99 2.09
N ALA A 118 -9.40 -16.08 2.87
CA ALA A 118 -10.38 -15.12 2.37
C ALA A 118 -9.81 -14.20 1.28
N TRP A 119 -8.50 -13.91 1.28
CA TRP A 119 -7.88 -13.07 0.25
C TRP A 119 -7.94 -13.70 -1.15
N ALA A 120 -7.90 -15.05 -1.24
CA ALA A 120 -8.04 -15.76 -2.51
C ALA A 120 -9.48 -15.71 -3.04
N ALA A 121 -10.47 -15.83 -2.16
CA ALA A 121 -11.90 -15.89 -2.52
C ALA A 121 -12.54 -14.50 -2.73
N ALA A 122 -11.90 -13.43 -2.26
CA ALA A 122 -12.54 -12.12 -2.20
C ALA A 122 -12.81 -11.45 -3.56
N ARG A 123 -12.06 -11.79 -4.62
CA ARG A 123 -12.31 -11.25 -5.97
C ARG A 123 -13.60 -11.83 -6.57
N GLU A 124 -13.82 -13.13 -6.37
CA GLU A 124 -14.98 -13.84 -6.91
C GLU A 124 -16.30 -13.36 -6.28
N ALA A 125 -16.30 -13.11 -4.96
CA ALA A 125 -17.45 -12.58 -4.24
C ALA A 125 -17.89 -11.17 -4.69
N ASP A 126 -16.99 -10.39 -5.29
CA ASP A 126 -17.26 -9.06 -5.83
C ASP A 126 -17.42 -9.05 -7.36
N GLY A 127 -17.59 -10.22 -7.98
CA GLY A 127 -17.75 -10.36 -9.43
C GLY A 127 -16.50 -10.07 -10.27
N ARG A 128 -15.34 -9.88 -9.62
CA ARG A 128 -14.04 -9.66 -10.29
C ARG A 128 -13.40 -11.01 -10.61
N ILE A 129 -12.67 -11.07 -11.73
CA ILE A 129 -11.94 -12.28 -12.15
C ILE A 129 -10.97 -12.70 -11.03
N PRO A 130 -11.06 -13.92 -10.49
CA PRO A 130 -10.12 -14.40 -9.49
C PRO A 130 -8.71 -14.50 -10.09
N ARG A 131 -7.69 -14.10 -9.32
CA ARG A 131 -6.29 -14.27 -9.74
C ARG A 131 -6.00 -15.76 -9.77
N LYS A 132 -5.45 -16.26 -10.88
CA LYS A 132 -5.01 -17.67 -10.96
C LYS A 132 -3.83 -17.85 -10.00
N ALA A 133 -3.83 -18.95 -9.25
CA ALA A 133 -2.71 -19.31 -8.36
C ALA A 133 -1.39 -19.50 -9.12
N VAL A 134 -1.48 -19.84 -10.41
CA VAL A 134 -0.35 -19.96 -11.33
C VAL A 134 -0.59 -19.03 -12.52
N GLU A 135 0.30 -18.07 -12.71
CA GLU A 135 0.32 -17.19 -13.88
C GLU A 135 1.52 -17.60 -14.76
N LYS A 136 1.23 -18.28 -15.87
CA LYS A 136 2.25 -18.70 -16.85
C LYS A 136 2.71 -17.49 -17.64
N ASN A 137 3.87 -16.95 -17.28
CA ASN A 137 4.52 -15.88 -18.02
C ASN A 137 5.50 -16.49 -19.02
N SER A 138 4.98 -17.10 -20.09
CA SER A 138 5.83 -17.44 -21.23
C SER A 138 6.31 -16.13 -21.87
N PRO A 139 7.62 -15.96 -22.12
CA PRO A 139 8.07 -14.94 -23.05
C PRO A 139 7.30 -15.18 -24.35
N ARG A 140 6.56 -14.18 -24.84
CA ARG A 140 6.02 -14.27 -26.20
C ARG A 140 7.25 -14.48 -27.09
N GLY A 141 7.30 -15.61 -27.78
CA GLY A 141 8.49 -16.05 -28.52
C GLY A 141 9.07 -14.92 -29.35
N THR A 142 10.40 -14.79 -29.27
CA THR A 142 11.19 -14.04 -30.25
C THR A 142 11.11 -14.68 -31.62
#